data_AF-A0A7X6TJZ5-F1
#
_entry.id   AF-A0A7X6TJZ5-F1
#
_cell.length_a   1.000
_cell.length_b   1.000
_cell.length_c   1.000
_cell.angle_alpha   90.00
_cell.angle_beta   90.00
_cell.angle_gamma   90.00
#
_symmetry.space_group_name_H-M   'P 1'
#
loop_
_entity.id
_entity.type
_entity.pdbx_description
1 polymer ?
#
loop_
_entity_poly.entity_id
_entity_poly.type
_entity_poly.pdbx_seq_one_letter_code
_entity_poly.pdbx_strand_id
1 'polypeptide(L)'
;MPLSSNDSAAVCRRARELLTGGDFASPLVRTAGQVGEAVPVLHPDGGLHSWFVPITVDGRIAGFFQLLPDHTLLRYSTFQRHDDSLDGCPPAASWLDRDAILARLHEKKRPDETVGPLFLSYDQTPDRLAWAAVL
;
A
#
# COMPACT_ATOMS: atom_id res chain seq x y z
N MET A 1 7.54 14.44 -12.96
CA MET A 1 6.24 15.13 -13.00
C MET A 1 5.59 15.01 -11.64
N PRO A 2 4.95 16.06 -11.09
CA PRO A 2 4.20 15.93 -9.85
C PRO A 2 3.04 14.94 -10.05
N LEU A 3 2.88 14.00 -9.13
CA LEU A 3 1.75 13.09 -9.10
C LEU A 3 0.48 13.92 -8.89
N SER A 4 -0.46 13.85 -9.84
CA SER A 4 -1.68 14.64 -9.73
C SER A 4 -2.72 13.90 -8.89
N SER A 5 -3.59 14.63 -8.20
CA SER A 5 -4.75 14.06 -7.49
C SER A 5 -5.68 13.27 -8.43
N ASN A 6 -5.68 13.61 -9.72
CA ASN A 6 -6.43 12.89 -10.75
C ASN A 6 -5.88 11.48 -11.02
N ASP A 7 -4.57 11.28 -10.93
CA ASP A 7 -3.94 9.97 -11.15
C ASP A 7 -4.31 9.00 -10.03
N SER A 8 -4.23 9.45 -8.77
CA SER A 8 -4.65 8.64 -7.61
C SER A 8 -6.13 8.24 -7.69
N ALA A 9 -7.03 9.15 -8.09
CA ALA A 9 -8.44 8.85 -8.24
C ALA A 9 -8.71 7.81 -9.34
N ALA A 10 -8.00 7.89 -10.47
CA ALA A 10 -8.11 6.92 -11.55
C ALA A 10 -7.60 5.53 -11.15
N VAL A 11 -6.48 5.48 -10.43
CA VAL A 11 -5.91 4.25 -9.86
C VAL A 11 -6.89 3.61 -8.88
N CYS A 12 -7.47 4.39 -7.96
CA CYS A 12 -8.47 3.90 -7.01
C CYS A 12 -9.72 3.34 -7.71
N ARG A 13 -10.18 4.00 -8.78
CA ARG A 13 -11.30 3.48 -9.59
C ARG A 13 -10.93 2.14 -10.22
N ARG A 14 -9.74 2.03 -10.82
CA ARG A 14 -9.27 0.77 -11.41
C ARG A 14 -9.15 -0.35 -10.38
N ALA A 15 -8.64 -0.06 -9.20
CA ALA A 15 -8.55 -1.02 -8.10
C ALA A 15 -9.93 -1.52 -7.65
N ARG A 16 -10.96 -0.65 -7.63
CA ARG A 16 -12.35 -1.06 -7.33
C ARG A 16 -12.90 -1.99 -8.40
N GLU A 17 -12.68 -1.69 -9.68
CA GLU A 17 -13.07 -2.59 -10.78
C GLU A 17 -12.41 -3.96 -10.67
N LEU A 18 -11.12 -4.00 -10.32
CA LEU A 18 -10.39 -5.25 -10.10
C LEU A 18 -10.89 -6.03 -8.89
N LEU A 19 -11.27 -5.33 -7.81
CA LEU A 19 -11.81 -5.97 -6.61
C LEU A 19 -13.20 -6.59 -6.86
N THR A 20 -14.06 -5.91 -7.61
CA THR A 20 -15.43 -6.39 -7.89
C THR A 20 -15.49 -7.41 -9.02
N GLY A 21 -14.62 -7.28 -10.02
CA GLY A 21 -14.63 -8.11 -11.23
C GLY A 21 -13.55 -9.17 -11.32
N GLY A 22 -12.56 -9.19 -10.41
CA GLY A 22 -11.40 -10.08 -10.47
C GLY A 22 -11.51 -11.32 -9.59
N ASP A 23 -10.93 -12.43 -10.05
CA ASP A 23 -10.86 -13.70 -9.31
C ASP A 23 -9.73 -13.73 -8.25
N PHE A 24 -8.98 -12.64 -8.10
CA PHE A 24 -7.75 -12.62 -7.29
C PHE A 24 -7.99 -12.60 -5.78
N ALA A 25 -9.09 -11.99 -5.33
CA ALA A 25 -9.39 -11.82 -3.93
C ALA A 25 -10.26 -12.97 -3.40
N SER A 26 -10.10 -13.34 -2.12
CA SER A 26 -10.96 -14.31 -1.46
C SER A 26 -12.45 -13.88 -1.45
N PRO A 27 -13.42 -14.79 -1.28
CA PRO A 27 -14.84 -14.42 -1.19
C PRO A 27 -15.12 -13.35 -0.12
N LEU A 28 -14.45 -13.43 1.03
CA LEU A 28 -14.54 -12.45 2.11
C LEU A 28 -14.09 -11.07 1.62
N VAL A 29 -12.90 -10.98 1.01
CA VAL A 29 -12.34 -9.71 0.53
C VAL A 29 -13.13 -9.15 -0.64
N ARG A 30 -13.65 -9.97 -1.55
CA ARG A 30 -14.52 -9.49 -2.64
C ARG A 30 -15.82 -8.87 -2.12
N THR A 31 -16.37 -9.41 -1.04
CA THR A 31 -17.68 -8.98 -0.52
C THR A 31 -17.58 -7.82 0.46
N ALA A 32 -16.58 -7.84 1.34
CA ALA A 32 -16.41 -6.87 2.43
C ALA A 32 -15.21 -5.92 2.25
N GLY A 33 -14.38 -6.15 1.23
CA GLY A 33 -13.18 -5.37 0.96
C GLY A 33 -13.50 -3.93 0.56
N GLN A 34 -12.74 -3.01 1.13
CA GLN A 34 -12.76 -1.60 0.81
C GLN A 34 -11.43 -1.19 0.21
N VAL A 35 -11.48 -0.55 -0.95
CA VAL A 35 -10.29 0.04 -1.59
C VAL A 35 -9.94 1.33 -0.86
N GLY A 36 -8.76 1.35 -0.25
CA GLY A 36 -8.21 2.54 0.40
C GLY A 36 -7.54 3.49 -0.59
N GLU A 37 -6.91 4.54 -0.05
CA GLU A 37 -6.21 5.54 -0.85
C GLU A 37 -4.98 4.96 -1.55
N ALA A 38 -4.77 5.33 -2.82
CA ALA A 38 -3.59 4.94 -3.57
C ALA A 38 -2.36 5.70 -3.06
N VAL A 39 -1.33 4.95 -2.66
CA VAL A 39 -0.05 5.46 -2.18
C VAL A 39 0.98 5.28 -3.29
N PRO A 40 1.72 6.33 -3.69
CA PRO A 40 2.78 6.18 -4.68
C PRO A 40 3.95 5.39 -4.12
N VAL A 41 4.41 4.42 -4.90
CA VAL A 41 5.66 3.69 -4.68
C VAL A 41 6.73 4.35 -5.55
N LEU A 42 7.78 4.85 -4.92
CA LEU A 42 8.83 5.61 -5.58
C LEU A 42 10.10 4.77 -5.76
N HIS A 43 10.80 5.02 -6.86
CA HIS A 43 12.19 4.66 -7.05
C HIS A 43 13.11 5.46 -6.10
N PRO A 44 14.35 5.00 -5.85
CA PRO A 44 15.33 5.76 -5.07
C PRO A 44 15.66 7.15 -5.63
N ASP A 45 15.49 7.36 -6.95
CA ASP A 45 15.67 8.66 -7.60
C ASP A 45 14.44 9.59 -7.46
N GLY A 46 13.39 9.14 -6.78
CA GLY A 46 12.14 9.87 -6.57
C GLY A 46 11.11 9.73 -7.69
N GLY A 47 11.40 8.98 -8.76
CA GLY A 47 10.46 8.68 -9.83
C GLY A 47 9.33 7.76 -9.37
N LEU A 48 8.12 7.94 -9.91
CA LEU A 48 7.02 6.99 -9.67
C LEU A 48 7.34 5.65 -10.34
N HIS A 49 7.43 4.60 -9.54
CA HIS A 49 7.49 3.23 -10.04
C HIS A 49 6.10 2.66 -10.29
N SER A 50 5.22 2.78 -9.29
CA SER A 50 3.90 2.14 -9.28
C SER A 50 3.03 2.75 -8.18
N TRP A 51 1.79 2.32 -8.08
CA TRP A 51 0.87 2.66 -7.02
C TRP A 51 0.59 1.44 -6.16
N PHE A 52 0.66 1.61 -4.85
CA PHE A 52 0.15 0.66 -3.86
C PHE A 52 -1.28 1.06 -3.50
N VAL A 53 -2.22 0.13 -3.59
CA VAL A 53 -3.62 0.36 -3.25
C VAL A 53 -4.06 -0.69 -2.23
N PRO A 54 -4.25 -0.32 -0.96
CA PRO A 54 -4.63 -1.26 0.08
C PRO A 54 -6.08 -1.68 -0.05
N ILE A 55 -6.35 -2.92 0.34
CA ILE A 55 -7.70 -3.47 0.48
C ILE A 55 -7.91 -3.79 1.94
N THR A 56 -8.87 -3.11 2.57
CA THR A 56 -9.15 -3.27 4.00
C THR A 56 -10.47 -3.98 4.24
N VAL A 57 -10.51 -4.81 5.29
CA VAL A 57 -11.72 -5.44 5.82
C VAL A 57 -11.66 -5.29 7.33
N ASP A 58 -12.71 -4.76 7.96
CA ASP A 58 -12.84 -4.59 9.41
C ASP A 58 -11.60 -3.97 10.09
N GLY A 59 -11.06 -2.91 9.48
CA GLY A 59 -9.91 -2.17 10.02
C GLY A 59 -8.55 -2.89 9.89
N ARG A 60 -8.49 -4.01 9.16
CA ARG A 60 -7.25 -4.73 8.82
C ARG A 60 -6.94 -4.60 7.34
N ILE A 61 -5.66 -4.67 6.98
CA ILE A 61 -5.26 -4.79 5.57
C ILE A 61 -5.28 -6.26 5.16
N ALA A 62 -6.27 -6.64 4.34
CA ALA A 62 -6.41 -8.00 3.85
C ALA A 62 -5.46 -8.28 2.68
N GLY A 63 -5.12 -7.25 1.91
CA GLY A 63 -4.18 -7.34 0.80
C GLY A 63 -3.97 -5.99 0.14
N PHE A 64 -3.33 -5.98 -1.02
CA PHE A 64 -3.16 -4.79 -1.83
C PHE A 64 -3.06 -5.13 -3.32
N PHE A 65 -3.44 -4.17 -4.15
CA PHE A 65 -3.04 -4.13 -5.55
C PHE A 65 -1.81 -3.25 -5.70
N GLN A 66 -0.91 -3.67 -6.58
CA GLN A 66 0.14 -2.82 -7.10
C GLN A 66 -0.13 -2.57 -8.58
N LEU A 67 -0.27 -1.30 -8.95
CA LEU A 67 -0.64 -0.88 -10.30
C LEU A 67 0.46 -0.03 -10.91
N LEU A 68 0.82 -0.27 -12.17
CA LEU A 68 1.74 0.58 -12.91
C LEU A 68 1.12 1.96 -13.19
N PRO A 69 1.91 2.97 -13.60
CA PRO A 69 1.40 4.31 -13.88
C PRO A 69 0.31 4.37 -14.97
N ASP A 70 0.29 3.39 -15.89
CA ASP A 70 -0.75 3.21 -16.91
C ASP A 70 -2.00 2.46 -16.39
N HIS A 71 -2.06 2.20 -15.08
CA HIS A 71 -3.09 1.43 -14.37
C HIS A 71 -3.12 -0.07 -14.68
N THR A 72 -2.09 -0.60 -15.35
CA THR A 72 -1.92 -2.04 -15.52
C THR A 72 -1.65 -2.69 -14.16
N LEU A 73 -2.35 -3.79 -13.85
CA LEU A 73 -2.11 -4.54 -12.62
C LEU A 73 -0.72 -5.19 -12.69
N LEU A 74 0.20 -4.76 -11.82
CA LEU A 74 1.51 -5.39 -11.67
C LEU A 74 1.39 -6.66 -10.83
N ARG A 75 0.70 -6.58 -9.69
CA ARG A 75 0.42 -7.74 -8.83
C ARG A 75 -0.72 -7.49 -7.86
N TYR A 76 -1.33 -8.58 -7.42
CA TYR A 76 -2.13 -8.64 -6.20
C TYR A 76 -1.37 -9.45 -5.16
N SER A 77 -1.40 -9.01 -3.90
CA SER A 77 -0.84 -9.76 -2.77
C SER A 77 -1.81 -9.72 -1.61
N THR A 78 -1.90 -10.84 -0.89
CA THR A 78 -2.77 -11.00 0.27
C THR A 78 -1.96 -11.20 1.54
N PHE A 79 -2.48 -10.69 2.65
CA PHE A 79 -2.01 -11.00 4.00
C PHE A 79 -2.84 -12.12 4.65
N GLN A 80 -3.95 -12.53 4.02
CA GLN A 80 -4.76 -13.63 4.49
C GLN A 80 -3.98 -14.94 4.39
N ARG A 81 -4.02 -15.74 5.45
CA ARG A 81 -3.52 -17.12 5.45
C ARG A 81 -4.57 -18.12 5.00
N HIS A 82 -5.84 -17.75 5.16
CA HIS A 82 -7.02 -18.52 4.78
C HIS A 82 -8.06 -17.58 4.17
N ASP A 83 -8.78 -18.06 3.16
CA ASP A 83 -9.71 -17.23 2.36
C ASP A 83 -10.88 -16.66 3.17
N ASP A 84 -11.26 -17.33 4.26
CA ASP A 84 -12.39 -17.01 5.12
C ASP A 84 -12.00 -16.30 6.43
N SER A 85 -10.71 -16.01 6.62
CA SER A 85 -10.20 -15.40 7.85
C SER A 85 -9.32 -14.17 7.61
N LEU A 86 -9.35 -13.24 8.56
CA LEU A 86 -8.43 -12.10 8.65
C LEU A 86 -7.38 -12.30 9.77
N ASP A 87 -7.33 -13.50 10.35
CA ASP A 87 -6.38 -13.81 11.41
C ASP A 87 -4.95 -13.69 10.88
N GLY A 88 -4.15 -12.88 11.58
CA GLY A 88 -2.79 -12.54 11.16
C GLY A 88 -2.70 -11.39 10.16
N CYS A 89 -3.80 -10.88 9.60
CA CYS A 89 -3.78 -9.65 8.80
C CYS A 89 -3.43 -8.45 9.70
N PRO A 90 -2.49 -7.58 9.30
CA PRO A 90 -2.09 -6.45 10.12
C PRO A 90 -3.22 -5.42 10.27
N PRO A 91 -3.27 -4.67 11.39
CA PRO A 91 -4.15 -3.50 11.49
C PRO A 91 -3.84 -2.50 10.38
N ALA A 92 -4.85 -1.97 9.72
CA ALA A 92 -4.68 -1.03 8.61
C ALA A 92 -3.92 0.23 9.06
N ALA A 93 -4.23 0.76 10.24
CA ALA A 93 -3.52 1.91 10.82
C ALA A 93 -2.01 1.66 10.94
N SER A 94 -1.58 0.43 11.25
CA SER A 94 -0.15 0.11 11.34
C SER A 94 0.59 0.18 9.99
N TRP A 95 -0.12 0.27 8.87
CA TRP A 95 0.45 0.30 7.52
C TRP A 95 0.12 1.56 6.72
N LEU A 96 -1.00 2.22 7.04
CA LEU A 96 -1.56 3.30 6.24
C LEU A 96 -1.61 4.64 6.99
N ASP A 97 -1.54 4.61 8.32
CA ASP A 97 -1.52 5.84 9.12
C ASP A 97 -0.09 6.40 9.12
N ARG A 98 0.07 7.50 8.39
CA ARG A 98 1.35 8.20 8.24
C ARG A 98 1.91 8.66 9.58
N ASP A 99 1.08 9.14 10.49
CA ASP A 99 1.53 9.66 11.79
C ASP A 99 2.00 8.50 12.67
N ALA A 100 1.27 7.39 12.65
CA ALA A 100 1.69 6.16 13.35
C ALA A 100 2.99 5.58 12.78
N ILE A 101 3.23 5.71 11.46
CA ILE A 101 4.50 5.30 10.84
C ILE A 101 5.64 6.25 11.24
N LEU A 102 5.42 7.56 11.19
CA LEU A 102 6.40 8.56 11.63
C LEU A 102 6.79 8.37 13.10
N ALA A 103 5.82 8.18 13.99
CA ALA A 103 6.07 7.95 15.41
C ALA A 103 7.00 6.75 15.63
N ARG A 104 6.73 5.61 14.98
CA ARG A 104 7.57 4.41 15.05
C ARG A 104 8.97 4.64 14.48
N LEU A 105 9.10 5.46 13.45
CA LEU A 105 10.40 5.79 12.87
C LEU A 105 11.19 6.71 13.81
N HIS A 106 10.53 7.66 14.47
CA HIS A 106 11.13 8.51 15.51
C HIS A 106 11.59 7.73 16.75
N GLU A 107 10.89 6.67 17.14
CA GLU A 107 11.32 5.78 18.22
C GLU A 107 12.58 4.97 17.88
N LYS A 108 12.81 4.70 16.59
CA LYS A 108 13.89 3.83 16.11
C LYS A 108 15.11 4.58 15.57
N LYS A 109 14.98 5.87 15.28
CA LYS A 109 16.06 6.68 14.72
C LYS A 109 17.23 6.81 15.70
N ARG A 110 18.43 7.00 15.18
CA ARG A 110 19.59 7.37 15.99
C ARG A 110 19.51 8.84 16.41
N PRO A 111 20.19 9.25 17.49
CA PRO A 111 20.16 10.64 17.97
C PRO A 111 20.59 11.67 16.92
N ASP A 112 21.49 11.29 16.01
CA ASP A 112 22.08 12.10 14.94
C ASP A 112 21.29 12.06 13.61
N GLU A 113 20.27 11.21 13.50
CA GLU A 113 19.46 11.10 12.29
C GLU A 113 18.29 12.11 12.27
N THR A 114 18.07 12.75 11.12
CA THR A 114 16.92 13.64 10.90
C THR A 114 15.91 12.93 10.01
N VAL A 115 14.67 12.83 10.48
CA VAL A 115 13.63 12.15 9.71
C VAL A 115 13.07 13.11 8.66
N GLY A 116 13.41 12.87 7.41
CA GLY A 116 12.83 13.54 6.24
C GLY A 116 11.45 12.97 5.85
N PRO A 117 10.93 13.37 4.68
CA PRO A 117 9.63 12.92 4.21
C PRO A 117 9.52 11.40 4.07
N LEU A 118 8.42 10.83 4.55
CA LEU A 118 8.08 9.43 4.29
C LEU A 118 7.60 9.21 2.86
N PHE A 119 8.03 8.10 2.28
CA PHE A 119 7.55 7.57 1.01
C PHE A 119 7.56 6.04 1.04
N LEU A 120 6.75 5.41 0.18
CA LEU A 120 6.74 3.96 0.04
C LEU A 120 7.73 3.55 -1.05
N SER A 121 8.60 2.57 -0.79
CA SER A 121 9.58 2.06 -1.74
C SER A 121 9.88 0.58 -1.45
N TYR A 122 10.99 0.04 -1.97
CA TYR A 122 11.41 -1.35 -1.78
C TYR A 122 12.55 -1.48 -0.76
N ASP A 123 12.57 -2.55 0.06
CA ASP A 123 13.53 -2.75 1.16
C ASP A 123 14.90 -3.31 0.74
N GLN A 124 15.43 -2.88 -0.42
CA GLN A 124 16.53 -3.53 -1.17
C GLN A 124 16.14 -4.88 -1.80
N THR A 125 15.00 -5.46 -1.43
CA THR A 125 14.40 -6.60 -2.13
C THR A 125 13.27 -6.10 -3.04
N PRO A 126 13.33 -6.31 -4.38
CA PRO A 126 12.37 -5.73 -5.34
C PRO A 126 10.92 -6.19 -5.20
N ASP A 127 10.65 -7.19 -4.36
CA ASP A 127 9.32 -7.73 -4.10
C ASP A 127 8.74 -7.25 -2.76
N ARG A 128 9.53 -6.59 -1.91
CA ARG A 128 9.12 -6.18 -0.56
C ARG A 128 8.98 -4.67 -0.44
N LEU A 129 7.72 -4.24 -0.29
CA LEU A 129 7.41 -2.83 -0.05
C LEU A 129 7.67 -2.47 1.42
N ALA A 130 8.28 -1.31 1.63
CA ALA A 130 8.55 -0.74 2.93
C ALA A 130 8.42 0.78 2.90
N TRP A 131 7.97 1.34 4.03
CA TRP A 131 8.03 2.78 4.26
C TRP A 131 9.48 3.19 4.50
N ALA A 132 9.95 4.17 3.73
CA ALA A 132 11.28 4.75 3.82
C ALA A 132 11.17 6.23 4.19
N ALA A 133 12.22 6.73 4.85
CA ALA A 133 12.43 8.16 5.09
C ALA A 133 13.81 8.54 4.55
N VAL A 134 13.95 9.76 4.06
CA VAL A 134 15.27 10.37 3.85
C VAL A 134 15.86 10.66 5.24
N LEU A 135 17.10 10.23 5.50
CA LEU A 135 17.81 10.47 6.76
C LEU A 135 18.82 11.61 6.64
#